data_AF-A0A1R2CPE2-F1
#
_entry.id   AF-A0A1R2CPE2-F1
#
_cell.length_a   1.000
_cell.length_b   1.000
_cell.length_c   1.000
_cell.angle_alpha   90.00
_cell.angle_beta   90.00
_cell.angle_gamma   90.00
#
_symmetry.space_group_name_H-M   'P 1'
#
loop_
_entity.id
_entity.type
_entity.pdbx_description
1 polymer ?
#
loop_
_entity_poly.entity_id
_entity_poly.type
_entity_poly.pdbx_seq_one_letter_code
_entity_poly.pdbx_strand_id
1 'polypeptide(L)'
;MDSRILLCILLTIVLGKIEVDDDVWILDDSNFSEALSLQNELLVEFYAPWCGHCQKLAPEYSRAAKRLMENDPPIRIAKVDATANKELAEKYDISGYPTLKYISNSNTIDYPGSKTEDSIVNWVLKKSGNPLSLVLDLTTLNMKINKSKVSVVLFAEFNSQEHGLFTIVAKNVDDPSFYACNDPNAWSFYQVKAPAIVLFKQFDDKRVDYMGIFSSQEIITFVEKNKRPWVVKYDEILDELIFGKNKPCLLVLRHESQAKEFDKLLKRISRQLDGKLLVAYFDISIEENRRLAGNFGLLGKRQPAALILDPVNDTRYLLEGIISEDTLKQFMKDWKSKKLEPLYKSEPIPLRDVENHVRIVVGKNFDEIVLDKEKDVLIEFYAPWCNHCKELTPKYEKLAKNLRHVDNLVIAKIDATANEIKGFKPRGFPTIKFFPANNKKGIDYTGELETEALEKFVVEKSSKKFSLKKDL
;
A
#
# COMPACT_ATOMS: atom_id res chain seq x y z
N MET A 1 -55.13 -54.97 10.48
CA MET A 1 -55.59 -54.82 9.08
C MET A 1 -55.71 -53.35 8.76
N ASP A 2 -54.67 -52.86 8.10
CA ASP A 2 -54.64 -51.90 6.98
C ASP A 2 -55.47 -50.61 7.03
N SER A 3 -54.76 -49.48 7.04
CA SER A 3 -54.78 -48.49 5.93
C SER A 3 -54.01 -47.21 6.32
N ARG A 4 -52.68 -47.21 6.14
CA ARG A 4 -51.84 -45.98 6.09
C ARG A 4 -50.60 -46.24 5.23
N ILE A 5 -50.76 -46.27 3.92
CA ILE A 5 -49.66 -46.19 2.94
C ILE A 5 -50.10 -45.25 1.81
N LEU A 6 -49.14 -44.49 1.27
CA LEU A 6 -49.19 -43.43 0.24
C LEU A 6 -49.64 -42.07 0.79
N LEU A 7 -48.84 -41.00 0.81
CA LEU A 7 -47.95 -40.52 -0.25
C LEU A 7 -46.93 -39.51 0.32
N CYS A 8 -45.74 -39.95 0.74
CA CYS A 8 -44.57 -39.08 0.88
C CYS A 8 -43.72 -39.25 -0.37
N ILE A 9 -43.97 -38.43 -1.40
CA ILE A 9 -43.05 -38.28 -2.52
C ILE A 9 -41.81 -37.59 -1.95
N LEU A 10 -40.76 -38.39 -1.75
CA LEU A 10 -39.39 -37.93 -1.58
C LEU A 10 -39.04 -37.11 -2.82
N LEU A 11 -38.96 -35.79 -2.68
CA LEU A 11 -38.25 -34.96 -3.65
C LEU A 11 -36.75 -35.11 -3.34
N THR A 12 -36.16 -36.22 -3.79
CA THR A 12 -34.70 -36.34 -3.86
C THR A 12 -34.22 -35.38 -4.94
N ILE A 13 -33.90 -34.15 -4.54
CA ILE A 13 -33.07 -33.27 -5.36
C ILE A 13 -31.72 -33.96 -5.47
N VAL A 14 -31.37 -34.40 -6.67
CA VAL A 14 -30.03 -34.85 -7.02
C VAL A 14 -29.15 -33.60 -6.98
N LEU A 15 -28.53 -33.32 -5.83
CA LEU A 15 -27.41 -32.38 -5.76
C LEU A 15 -26.23 -33.01 -6.50
N GLY A 16 -25.70 -32.30 -7.48
CA GLY A 16 -24.50 -32.71 -8.19
C GLY A 16 -23.36 -32.79 -7.17
N LYS A 17 -22.62 -33.89 -7.13
CA LYS A 17 -21.46 -33.99 -6.25
C LYS A 17 -20.36 -33.09 -6.83
N ILE A 18 -20.14 -31.92 -6.23
CA ILE A 18 -19.02 -31.04 -6.56
C ILE A 18 -17.72 -31.85 -6.44
N GLU A 19 -16.90 -31.81 -7.48
CA GLU A 19 -15.62 -32.50 -7.51
C GLU A 19 -14.65 -31.89 -6.50
N VAL A 20 -13.83 -32.74 -5.88
CA VAL A 20 -12.89 -32.35 -4.82
C VAL A 20 -11.51 -32.85 -5.18
N ASP A 21 -10.52 -31.97 -5.09
CA ASP A 21 -9.10 -32.28 -5.26
C ASP A 21 -8.32 -31.76 -4.06
N ASP A 22 -7.69 -32.66 -3.31
CA ASP A 22 -7.00 -32.39 -2.04
C ASP A 22 -7.80 -31.46 -1.10
N ASP A 23 -9.05 -31.83 -0.82
CA ASP A 23 -10.01 -31.10 0.04
C ASP A 23 -10.47 -29.73 -0.50
N VAL A 24 -10.04 -29.34 -1.71
CA VAL A 24 -10.45 -28.12 -2.42
C VAL A 24 -11.56 -28.45 -3.42
N TRP A 25 -12.65 -27.68 -3.41
CA TRP A 25 -13.70 -27.81 -4.42
C TRP A 25 -13.22 -27.34 -5.80
N ILE A 26 -13.44 -28.16 -6.82
CA ILE A 26 -13.21 -27.78 -8.21
C ILE A 26 -14.50 -27.19 -8.75
N LEU A 27 -14.46 -25.90 -9.07
CA LEU A 27 -15.60 -25.17 -9.61
C LEU A 27 -15.36 -24.76 -11.06
N ASP A 28 -16.45 -24.71 -11.80
CA ASP A 28 -16.52 -24.29 -13.20
C ASP A 28 -17.78 -23.45 -13.45
N ASP A 29 -17.92 -22.95 -14.68
CA ASP A 29 -19.07 -22.11 -15.08
C ASP A 29 -20.44 -22.81 -14.82
N SER A 30 -20.49 -24.15 -14.77
CA SER A 30 -21.73 -24.92 -14.63
C SER A 30 -22.15 -25.18 -13.17
N ASN A 31 -21.19 -25.31 -12.25
CA ASN A 31 -21.46 -25.73 -10.86
C ASN A 31 -21.24 -24.63 -9.80
N PHE A 32 -20.67 -23.49 -10.20
CA PHE A 32 -20.31 -22.42 -9.26
C PHE A 32 -21.50 -21.88 -8.45
N SER A 33 -22.65 -21.74 -9.10
CA SER A 33 -23.88 -21.25 -8.44
C SER A 33 -24.43 -22.26 -7.43
N GLU A 34 -24.34 -23.56 -7.72
CA GLU A 34 -24.71 -24.62 -6.78
C GLU A 34 -23.78 -24.61 -5.56
N ALA A 35 -22.48 -24.43 -5.77
CA ALA A 35 -21.50 -24.33 -4.68
C ALA A 35 -21.79 -23.18 -3.70
N LEU A 36 -22.11 -22.00 -4.22
CA LEU A 36 -22.52 -20.86 -3.37
C LEU A 36 -23.87 -21.08 -2.67
N SER A 37 -24.78 -21.89 -3.24
CA SER A 37 -26.02 -22.25 -2.58
C SER A 37 -25.80 -23.22 -1.40
N LEU A 38 -24.78 -24.08 -1.49
CA LEU A 38 -24.39 -25.02 -0.43
C LEU A 38 -23.59 -24.34 0.68
N GLN A 39 -22.68 -23.43 0.32
CA GLN A 39 -21.92 -22.63 1.27
C GLN A 39 -21.92 -21.17 0.80
N ASN A 40 -22.72 -20.35 1.50
CA ASN A 40 -22.99 -18.95 1.15
C ASN A 40 -21.74 -18.04 1.09
N GLU A 41 -20.58 -18.53 1.54
CA GLU A 41 -19.30 -17.81 1.55
C GLU A 41 -18.17 -18.79 1.19
N LEU A 42 -17.40 -18.48 0.14
CA LEU A 42 -16.30 -19.30 -0.36
C LEU A 42 -15.07 -18.45 -0.63
N LEU A 43 -13.90 -18.91 -0.19
CA LEU A 43 -12.63 -18.46 -0.77
C LEU A 43 -12.39 -19.25 -2.06
N VAL A 44 -12.14 -18.56 -3.17
CA VAL A 44 -11.95 -19.16 -4.50
C VAL A 44 -10.60 -18.72 -5.07
N GLU A 45 -9.75 -19.69 -5.44
CA GLU A 45 -8.53 -19.46 -6.21
C GLU A 45 -8.84 -19.49 -7.70
N PHE A 46 -8.59 -18.38 -8.40
CA PHE A 46 -8.57 -18.34 -9.86
C PHE A 46 -7.15 -18.54 -10.34
N TYR A 47 -6.91 -19.64 -11.06
CA TYR A 47 -5.58 -20.08 -11.46
C TYR A 47 -5.48 -20.38 -12.95
N ALA A 48 -4.24 -20.57 -13.42
CA ALA A 48 -3.93 -21.13 -14.72
C ALA A 48 -2.98 -22.32 -14.56
N PRO A 49 -3.18 -23.46 -15.25
CA PRO A 49 -2.38 -24.68 -15.04
C PRO A 49 -0.87 -24.50 -15.26
N TRP A 50 -0.49 -23.59 -16.16
CA TRP A 50 0.89 -23.28 -16.53
C TRP A 50 1.55 -22.21 -15.64
N CYS A 51 0.82 -21.61 -14.69
CA CYS A 51 1.36 -20.55 -13.84
C CYS A 51 2.18 -21.11 -12.68
N GLY A 52 3.48 -20.84 -12.67
CA GLY A 52 4.38 -21.29 -11.60
C GLY A 52 4.02 -20.75 -10.20
N HIS A 53 3.40 -19.57 -10.08
CA HIS A 53 2.91 -19.07 -8.79
C HIS A 53 1.68 -19.83 -8.29
N CYS A 54 0.79 -20.27 -9.18
CA CYS A 54 -0.35 -21.14 -8.84
C CYS A 54 0.15 -22.50 -8.36
N GLN A 55 1.09 -23.10 -9.09
CA GLN A 55 1.69 -24.38 -8.71
C GLN A 55 2.38 -24.32 -7.33
N LYS A 56 3.00 -23.18 -6.98
CA LYS A 56 3.56 -22.96 -5.64
C LYS A 56 2.51 -22.78 -4.55
N LEU A 57 1.36 -22.14 -4.87
CA LEU A 57 0.26 -21.92 -3.92
C LEU A 57 -0.55 -23.20 -3.67
N ALA A 58 -0.75 -24.04 -4.69
CA ALA A 58 -1.56 -25.25 -4.61
C ALA A 58 -1.35 -26.08 -3.32
N PRO A 59 -0.12 -26.46 -2.92
CA PRO A 59 0.08 -27.23 -1.69
C PRO A 59 -0.26 -26.47 -0.40
N GLU A 60 -0.06 -25.14 -0.35
CA GLU A 60 -0.48 -24.30 0.79
C GLU A 60 -2.00 -24.20 0.87
N TYR A 61 -2.65 -24.08 -0.29
CA TYR A 61 -4.10 -23.94 -0.42
C TYR A 61 -4.82 -25.22 0.00
N SER A 62 -4.35 -26.39 -0.43
CA SER A 62 -4.90 -27.69 -0.01
C SER A 62 -4.76 -27.93 1.49
N ARG A 63 -3.62 -27.56 2.10
CA ARG A 63 -3.49 -27.66 3.57
C ARG A 63 -4.42 -26.70 4.31
N ALA A 64 -4.60 -25.49 3.78
CA ALA A 64 -5.57 -24.56 4.32
C ALA A 64 -7.00 -25.11 4.22
N ALA A 65 -7.36 -25.71 3.09
CA ALA A 65 -8.66 -26.36 2.89
C ALA A 65 -8.91 -27.42 3.96
N LYS A 66 -7.95 -28.34 4.12
CA LYS A 66 -8.03 -29.42 5.12
C LYS A 66 -8.26 -28.89 6.53
N ARG A 67 -7.49 -27.88 6.95
CA ARG A 67 -7.63 -27.27 8.29
C ARG A 67 -8.95 -26.51 8.45
N LEU A 68 -9.45 -25.87 7.40
CA LEU A 68 -10.75 -25.18 7.43
C LEU A 68 -11.93 -26.16 7.53
N MET A 69 -11.79 -27.38 6.99
CA MET A 69 -12.80 -28.43 7.15
C MET A 69 -12.96 -28.94 8.58
N GLU A 70 -11.98 -28.72 9.47
CA GLU A 70 -12.04 -29.14 10.88
C GLU A 70 -12.98 -28.25 11.73
N ASN A 71 -13.51 -27.16 11.17
CA ASN A 71 -14.45 -26.28 11.85
C ASN A 71 -15.85 -26.90 11.93
N ASP A 72 -16.67 -26.38 12.85
CA ASP A 72 -18.08 -26.72 12.98
C ASP A 72 -18.96 -25.45 12.82
N PRO A 73 -19.68 -25.29 11.69
CA PRO A 73 -19.72 -26.19 10.54
C PRO A 73 -18.41 -26.14 9.71
N PRO A 74 -18.11 -27.19 8.92
CA PRO A 74 -16.92 -27.22 8.07
C PRO A 74 -16.89 -26.08 7.07
N ILE A 75 -15.75 -25.40 6.94
CA ILE A 75 -15.58 -24.32 5.96
C ILE A 75 -14.85 -24.88 4.73
N ARG A 76 -15.49 -24.77 3.57
CA ARG A 76 -14.91 -25.14 2.27
C ARG A 76 -14.24 -23.97 1.58
N ILE A 77 -13.23 -24.27 0.77
CA ILE A 77 -12.62 -23.34 -0.18
C ILE A 77 -12.54 -24.03 -1.55
N ALA A 78 -12.42 -23.25 -2.61
CA ALA A 78 -12.55 -23.71 -3.98
C ALA A 78 -11.44 -23.19 -4.89
N LYS A 79 -11.31 -23.78 -6.07
CA LYS A 79 -10.45 -23.33 -7.16
C LYS A 79 -11.18 -23.40 -8.50
N VAL A 80 -10.83 -22.48 -9.40
CA VAL A 80 -11.38 -22.36 -10.76
C VAL A 80 -10.21 -22.19 -11.72
N ASP A 81 -10.13 -23.05 -12.73
CA ASP A 81 -9.23 -22.83 -13.87
C ASP A 81 -9.82 -21.71 -14.74
N ALA A 82 -9.31 -20.50 -14.56
CA ALA A 82 -9.80 -19.31 -15.25
C ALA A 82 -9.43 -19.29 -16.75
N THR A 83 -8.57 -20.21 -17.22
CA THR A 83 -8.26 -20.35 -18.65
C THR A 83 -9.34 -21.13 -19.39
N ALA A 84 -10.02 -22.05 -18.68
CA ALA A 84 -11.14 -22.83 -19.19
C ALA A 84 -12.50 -22.16 -18.91
N ASN A 85 -12.62 -21.37 -17.83
CA ASN A 85 -13.86 -20.78 -17.34
C ASN A 85 -13.89 -19.26 -17.53
N LYS A 86 -14.15 -18.82 -18.76
CA LYS A 86 -14.05 -17.40 -19.15
C LYS A 86 -15.16 -16.56 -18.54
N GLU A 87 -16.37 -17.09 -18.38
CA GLU A 87 -17.50 -16.34 -17.82
C GLU A 87 -17.23 -15.96 -16.36
N LEU A 88 -16.75 -16.91 -15.56
CA LEU A 88 -16.32 -16.63 -14.19
C LEU A 88 -15.11 -15.68 -14.13
N ALA A 89 -14.13 -15.85 -15.02
CA ALA A 89 -12.96 -14.97 -15.06
C ALA A 89 -13.33 -13.51 -15.36
N GLU A 90 -14.23 -13.28 -16.32
CA GLU A 90 -14.76 -11.95 -16.64
C GLU A 90 -15.63 -11.40 -15.51
N LYS A 91 -16.57 -12.20 -14.99
CA LYS A 91 -17.49 -11.80 -13.90
C LYS A 91 -16.75 -11.29 -12.66
N TYR A 92 -15.62 -11.91 -12.34
CA TYR A 92 -14.84 -11.56 -11.16
C TYR A 92 -13.60 -10.70 -11.46
N ASP A 93 -13.44 -10.20 -12.69
CA ASP A 93 -12.35 -9.31 -13.12
C ASP A 93 -10.95 -9.91 -12.88
N ILE A 94 -10.73 -11.13 -13.37
CA ILE A 94 -9.46 -11.84 -13.22
C ILE A 94 -8.47 -11.42 -14.32
N SER A 95 -7.50 -10.59 -13.96
CA SER A 95 -6.46 -10.08 -14.87
C SER A 95 -5.07 -10.72 -14.66
N GLY A 96 -4.93 -11.60 -13.67
CA GLY A 96 -3.66 -12.27 -13.35
C GLY A 96 -3.84 -13.49 -12.45
N TYR A 97 -2.79 -14.31 -12.34
CA TYR A 97 -2.83 -15.59 -11.62
C TYR A 97 -1.68 -15.77 -10.62
N PRO A 98 -1.92 -16.41 -9.45
CA PRO A 98 -3.23 -16.71 -8.89
C PRO A 98 -3.88 -15.45 -8.31
N THR A 99 -5.21 -15.36 -8.45
CA THR A 99 -6.04 -14.36 -7.78
C THR A 99 -7.01 -15.06 -6.83
N LEU A 100 -7.01 -14.67 -5.55
CA LEU A 100 -7.85 -15.26 -4.51
C LEU A 100 -8.99 -14.29 -4.17
N LYS A 101 -10.23 -14.75 -4.27
CA LYS A 101 -11.41 -13.94 -3.96
C LYS A 101 -12.30 -14.64 -2.95
N TYR A 102 -12.73 -13.89 -1.94
CA TYR A 102 -13.75 -14.33 -0.99
C TYR A 102 -15.10 -13.84 -1.47
N ILE A 103 -15.95 -14.79 -1.85
CA ILE A 103 -17.20 -14.55 -2.55
C ILE A 103 -18.34 -14.95 -1.63
N SER A 104 -19.29 -14.05 -1.47
CA SER A 104 -20.56 -14.26 -0.76
C SER A 104 -21.73 -13.85 -1.65
N ASN A 105 -22.95 -14.28 -1.32
CA ASN A 105 -24.16 -13.92 -2.07
C ASN A 105 -24.40 -12.41 -2.24
N SER A 106 -23.75 -11.56 -1.42
CA SER A 106 -23.94 -10.11 -1.41
C SER A 106 -22.68 -9.29 -1.75
N ASN A 107 -21.50 -9.89 -1.74
CA ASN A 107 -20.25 -9.16 -1.93
C ASN A 107 -19.09 -10.08 -2.36
N THR A 108 -18.09 -9.50 -3.03
CA THR A 108 -16.82 -10.13 -3.38
C THR A 108 -15.66 -9.27 -2.89
N ILE A 109 -14.67 -9.89 -2.23
CA ILE A 109 -13.51 -9.20 -1.66
C ILE A 109 -12.23 -9.93 -2.07
N ASP A 110 -11.21 -9.19 -2.51
CA ASP A 110 -9.90 -9.76 -2.77
C ASP A 110 -9.21 -10.17 -1.47
N TYR A 111 -8.55 -11.32 -1.47
CA TYR A 111 -7.73 -11.76 -0.35
C TYR A 111 -6.38 -11.00 -0.36
N PRO A 112 -6.09 -10.16 0.65
CA PRO A 112 -4.90 -9.31 0.66
C PRO A 112 -3.68 -9.98 1.32
N GLY A 113 -3.86 -11.17 1.88
CA GLY A 113 -2.85 -11.82 2.72
C GLY A 113 -1.78 -12.55 1.92
N SER A 114 -0.77 -13.04 2.64
CA SER A 114 0.26 -13.90 2.07
C SER A 114 -0.32 -15.26 1.64
N LYS A 115 0.34 -15.90 0.67
CA LYS A 115 -0.09 -17.18 0.06
C LYS A 115 0.37 -18.41 0.86
N THR A 116 0.34 -18.32 2.18
CA THR A 116 0.70 -19.39 3.13
C THR A 116 -0.54 -19.96 3.79
N GLU A 117 -0.51 -21.23 4.19
CA GLU A 117 -1.59 -21.90 4.93
C GLU A 117 -2.15 -21.07 6.10
N ASP A 118 -1.30 -20.67 7.06
CA ASP A 118 -1.74 -19.95 8.27
C ASP A 118 -2.45 -18.62 7.96
N SER A 119 -1.89 -17.85 7.03
CA SER A 119 -2.46 -16.57 6.61
C SER A 119 -3.85 -16.76 6.00
N ILE A 120 -4.04 -17.80 5.18
CA ILE A 120 -5.32 -18.10 4.54
C ILE A 120 -6.34 -18.56 5.58
N VAL A 121 -5.97 -19.54 6.41
CA VAL A 121 -6.86 -20.10 7.44
C VAL A 121 -7.34 -19.01 8.40
N ASN A 122 -6.41 -18.24 8.96
CA ASN A 122 -6.74 -17.18 9.93
C ASN A 122 -7.67 -16.13 9.33
N TRP A 123 -7.45 -15.75 8.07
CA TRP A 123 -8.27 -14.77 7.39
C TRP A 123 -9.67 -15.32 7.07
N VAL A 124 -9.77 -16.54 6.54
CA VAL A 124 -11.08 -17.17 6.24
C VAL A 124 -11.89 -17.39 7.50
N LEU A 125 -11.28 -17.85 8.60
CA LEU A 125 -11.96 -17.99 9.90
C LEU A 125 -12.52 -16.65 10.40
N LYS A 126 -11.73 -15.58 10.26
CA LYS A 126 -12.15 -14.23 10.62
C LYS A 126 -13.35 -13.76 9.79
N LYS A 127 -13.41 -14.08 8.49
CA LYS A 127 -14.49 -13.64 7.59
C LYS A 127 -15.75 -14.52 7.68
N SER A 128 -15.60 -15.82 7.89
CA SER A 128 -16.69 -16.80 8.00
C SER A 128 -17.37 -16.82 9.38
N GLY A 129 -16.67 -16.39 10.44
CA GLY A 129 -17.27 -16.24 11.76
C GLY A 129 -18.39 -15.20 11.80
N ASN A 130 -19.23 -15.21 12.85
CA ASN A 130 -20.16 -14.11 13.10
C ASN A 130 -19.38 -12.94 13.74
N PRO A 131 -19.10 -11.85 13.00
CA PRO A 131 -18.32 -10.73 13.55
C PRO A 131 -19.14 -9.91 14.56
N LEU A 132 -20.45 -10.13 14.64
CA LEU A 132 -21.38 -9.36 15.45
C LEU A 132 -21.70 -10.08 16.76
N SER A 133 -21.18 -9.56 17.86
CA SER A 133 -21.49 -10.05 19.20
C SER A 133 -22.84 -9.52 19.71
N LEU A 134 -23.79 -10.41 19.99
CA LEU A 134 -25.08 -10.05 20.58
C LEU A 134 -24.93 -9.75 22.08
N VAL A 135 -25.58 -8.69 22.56
CA VAL A 135 -25.54 -8.23 23.95
C VAL A 135 -26.95 -7.88 24.42
N LEU A 136 -27.33 -8.38 25.60
CA LEU A 136 -28.69 -8.26 26.15
C LEU A 136 -28.75 -7.42 27.43
N ASP A 137 -27.62 -6.89 27.90
CA ASP A 137 -27.57 -6.08 29.12
C ASP A 137 -26.46 -5.02 29.08
N LEU A 138 -26.73 -3.89 29.74
CA LEU A 138 -25.81 -2.75 29.88
C LEU A 138 -24.45 -3.10 30.52
N THR A 139 -24.42 -4.03 31.49
CA THR A 139 -23.17 -4.35 32.22
C THR A 139 -22.18 -5.04 31.29
N THR A 140 -22.66 -6.06 30.56
CA THR A 140 -21.88 -6.77 29.54
C THR A 140 -21.45 -5.84 28.41
N LEU A 141 -22.33 -4.93 27.96
CA LEU A 141 -21.98 -3.98 26.91
C LEU A 141 -20.84 -3.05 27.33
N ASN A 142 -20.93 -2.46 28.52
CA ASN A 142 -19.86 -1.60 29.06
C ASN A 142 -18.53 -2.35 29.19
N MET A 143 -18.56 -3.57 29.71
CA MET A 143 -17.35 -4.40 29.83
C MET A 143 -16.71 -4.66 28.45
N LYS A 144 -17.51 -5.00 27.45
CA LYS A 144 -17.04 -5.23 26.07
C LYS A 144 -16.46 -3.96 25.45
N ILE A 145 -17.14 -2.83 25.54
CA ILE A 145 -16.66 -1.53 25.04
C ILE A 145 -15.33 -1.14 25.68
N ASN A 146 -15.19 -1.33 27.00
CA ASN A 146 -13.98 -0.97 27.74
C ASN A 146 -12.80 -1.90 27.45
N LYS A 147 -13.05 -3.18 27.13
CA LYS A 147 -12.02 -4.14 26.75
C LYS A 147 -11.46 -3.88 25.35
N SER A 148 -12.29 -3.37 24.44
CA SER A 148 -11.93 -3.16 23.04
C SER A 148 -11.38 -1.75 22.78
N LYS A 149 -10.32 -1.66 21.98
CA LYS A 149 -9.71 -0.38 21.58
C LYS A 149 -10.68 0.50 20.79
N VAL A 150 -11.45 -0.13 19.90
CA VAL A 150 -12.55 0.48 19.13
C VAL A 150 -13.71 -0.51 19.10
N SER A 151 -14.91 -0.01 19.37
CA SER A 151 -16.16 -0.77 19.36
C SER A 151 -17.20 -0.04 18.52
N VAL A 152 -17.94 -0.74 17.67
CA VAL A 152 -19.09 -0.19 16.95
C VAL A 152 -20.32 -0.93 17.44
N VAL A 153 -21.28 -0.19 17.97
CA VAL A 153 -22.47 -0.75 18.60
C VAL A 153 -23.70 -0.33 17.81
N LEU A 154 -24.47 -1.32 17.36
CA LEU A 154 -25.84 -1.14 16.92
C LEU A 154 -26.78 -1.28 18.11
N PHE A 155 -27.63 -0.29 18.32
CA PHE A 155 -28.73 -0.31 19.27
C PHE A 155 -30.03 -0.53 18.49
N ALA A 156 -30.52 -1.76 18.45
CA ALA A 156 -31.72 -2.16 17.72
C ALA A 156 -32.21 -3.54 18.20
N GLU A 157 -33.44 -3.91 17.82
CA GLU A 157 -33.94 -5.27 17.96
C GLU A 157 -33.20 -6.23 17.01
N PHE A 158 -33.02 -7.49 17.41
CA PHE A 158 -32.19 -8.44 16.64
C PHE A 158 -32.84 -8.97 15.35
N ASN A 159 -34.17 -8.88 15.24
CA ASN A 159 -34.92 -9.26 14.04
C ASN A 159 -35.10 -8.09 13.06
N SER A 160 -34.49 -6.93 13.31
CA SER A 160 -34.65 -5.73 12.48
C SER A 160 -33.82 -5.81 11.20
N GLN A 161 -34.21 -5.03 10.18
CA GLN A 161 -33.46 -4.93 8.92
C GLN A 161 -32.05 -4.34 9.15
N GLU A 162 -31.94 -3.40 10.08
CA GLU A 162 -30.68 -2.76 10.47
C GLU A 162 -29.68 -3.77 11.05
N HIS A 163 -30.16 -4.80 11.76
CA HIS A 163 -29.32 -5.88 12.27
C HIS A 163 -28.62 -6.64 11.13
N GLY A 164 -29.39 -6.99 10.09
CA GLY A 164 -28.85 -7.65 8.89
C GLY A 164 -27.82 -6.76 8.18
N LEU A 165 -28.14 -5.48 7.95
CA LEU A 165 -27.21 -4.53 7.34
C LEU A 165 -25.93 -4.33 8.16
N PHE A 166 -26.05 -4.24 9.48
CA PHE A 166 -24.91 -4.04 10.37
C PHE A 166 -24.02 -5.30 10.46
N THR A 167 -24.61 -6.49 10.32
CA THR A 167 -23.84 -7.73 10.18
C THR A 167 -22.97 -7.70 8.92
N ILE A 168 -23.50 -7.19 7.79
CA ILE A 168 -22.71 -6.98 6.57
C ILE A 168 -21.56 -6.01 6.84
N VAL A 169 -21.82 -4.88 7.51
CA VAL A 169 -20.75 -3.91 7.89
C VAL A 169 -19.67 -4.60 8.71
N ALA A 170 -20.05 -5.36 9.74
CA ALA A 170 -19.13 -6.03 10.64
C ALA A 170 -18.23 -7.06 9.94
N LYS A 171 -18.71 -7.70 8.87
CA LYS A 171 -17.89 -8.63 8.04
C LYS A 171 -16.88 -7.89 7.16
N ASN A 172 -17.24 -6.69 6.70
CA ASN A 172 -16.48 -5.92 5.71
C ASN A 172 -15.50 -4.92 6.32
N VAL A 173 -15.59 -4.62 7.62
CA VAL A 173 -14.68 -3.70 8.31
C VAL A 173 -13.82 -4.45 9.31
N ASP A 174 -12.52 -4.49 9.05
CA ASP A 174 -11.54 -5.06 9.97
C ASP A 174 -11.13 -4.06 11.07
N ASP A 175 -10.79 -4.59 12.25
CA ASP A 175 -10.16 -3.95 13.43
C ASP A 175 -11.06 -3.40 14.56
N PRO A 176 -12.32 -2.95 14.32
CA PRO A 176 -13.28 -2.74 15.40
C PRO A 176 -13.89 -4.04 15.90
N SER A 177 -14.29 -4.05 17.18
CA SER A 177 -15.24 -5.04 17.68
C SER A 177 -16.67 -4.58 17.39
N PHE A 178 -17.51 -5.45 16.84
CA PHE A 178 -18.90 -5.14 16.52
C PHE A 178 -19.87 -5.77 17.52
N TYR A 179 -20.82 -4.97 18.00
CA TYR A 179 -21.83 -5.39 18.97
C TYR A 179 -23.23 -4.99 18.51
N ALA A 180 -24.22 -5.86 18.74
CA ALA A 180 -25.63 -5.51 18.64
C ALA A 180 -26.26 -5.61 20.04
N CYS A 181 -26.87 -4.52 20.50
CA CYS A 181 -27.44 -4.42 21.83
C CYS A 181 -28.95 -4.21 21.77
N ASN A 182 -29.70 -5.19 22.27
CA ASN A 182 -31.15 -5.14 22.42
C ASN A 182 -31.53 -5.04 23.91
N ASP A 183 -31.17 -3.92 24.54
CA ASP A 183 -31.47 -3.62 25.94
C ASP A 183 -31.92 -2.14 26.06
N PRO A 184 -33.21 -1.88 26.36
CA PRO A 184 -33.71 -0.51 26.55
C PRO A 184 -32.99 0.28 27.65
N ASN A 185 -32.43 -0.39 28.66
CA ASN A 185 -31.64 0.28 29.70
C ASN A 185 -30.32 0.80 29.12
N ALA A 186 -29.67 0.00 28.27
CA ALA A 186 -28.49 0.44 27.55
C ALA A 186 -28.80 1.60 26.59
N TRP A 187 -29.94 1.54 25.88
CA TRP A 187 -30.36 2.62 24.99
C TRP A 187 -30.52 3.94 25.74
N SER A 188 -31.18 3.89 26.91
CA SER A 188 -31.37 5.04 27.79
C SER A 188 -30.04 5.54 28.37
N PHE A 189 -29.16 4.66 28.84
CA PHE A 189 -27.85 5.00 29.41
C PHE A 189 -26.95 5.73 28.40
N TYR A 190 -26.88 5.22 27.16
CA TYR A 190 -26.13 5.87 26.09
C TYR A 190 -26.88 7.02 25.41
N GLN A 191 -28.10 7.34 25.84
CA GLN A 191 -28.91 8.44 25.31
C GLN A 191 -29.15 8.31 23.80
N VAL A 192 -29.44 7.08 23.33
CA VAL A 192 -29.71 6.78 21.93
C VAL A 192 -31.18 6.46 21.71
N LYS A 193 -31.70 6.86 20.55
CA LYS A 193 -33.03 6.45 20.07
C LYS A 193 -32.84 5.38 19.01
N ALA A 194 -33.22 4.14 19.30
CA ALA A 194 -33.09 3.03 18.36
C ALA A 194 -33.98 3.23 17.10
N PRO A 195 -33.53 2.79 15.90
CA PRO A 195 -32.22 2.19 15.65
C PRO A 195 -31.10 3.25 15.63
N ALA A 196 -29.96 2.94 16.26
CA ALA A 196 -28.80 3.85 16.30
C ALA A 196 -27.48 3.09 16.21
N ILE A 197 -26.47 3.72 15.61
CA ILE A 197 -25.10 3.21 15.58
C ILE A 197 -24.19 4.20 16.29
N VAL A 198 -23.38 3.68 17.22
CA VAL A 198 -22.37 4.48 17.94
C VAL A 198 -21.02 3.81 17.87
N LEU A 199 -19.99 4.57 17.51
CA LEU A 199 -18.60 4.15 17.59
C LEU A 199 -17.99 4.65 18.90
N PHE A 200 -17.49 3.72 19.72
CA PHE A 200 -16.73 3.99 20.92
C PHE A 200 -15.24 3.71 20.68
N LYS A 201 -14.37 4.57 21.21
CA LYS A 201 -12.92 4.44 21.06
C LYS A 201 -12.21 4.78 22.37
N GLN A 202 -11.10 4.11 22.65
CA GLN A 202 -10.30 4.38 23.86
C GLN A 202 -9.38 5.60 23.73
N PHE A 203 -9.55 6.41 22.69
CA PHE A 203 -8.74 7.60 22.38
C PHE A 203 -9.60 8.72 21.78
N ASP A 204 -9.02 9.93 21.70
CA ASP A 204 -9.63 11.12 21.09
C ASP A 204 -11.07 11.40 21.57
N ASP A 205 -12.06 11.54 20.68
CA ASP A 205 -13.45 11.90 21.04
C ASP A 205 -14.17 10.89 21.94
N LYS A 206 -13.62 9.68 22.11
CA LYS A 206 -14.20 8.55 22.84
C LYS A 206 -15.51 7.99 22.30
N ARG A 207 -16.35 8.81 21.68
CA ARG A 207 -17.67 8.49 21.14
C ARG A 207 -17.92 9.28 19.87
N VAL A 208 -18.47 8.61 18.84
CA VAL A 208 -18.94 9.23 17.61
C VAL A 208 -20.27 8.58 17.23
N ASP A 209 -21.33 9.38 17.14
CA ASP A 209 -22.67 8.91 16.81
C ASP A 209 -22.88 8.97 15.30
N TYR A 210 -23.44 7.90 14.73
CA TYR A 210 -23.77 7.85 13.32
C TYR A 210 -25.09 8.58 13.05
N MET A 211 -25.07 9.56 12.15
CA MET A 211 -26.21 10.41 11.81
C MET A 211 -26.67 10.25 10.35
N GLY A 212 -26.11 9.27 9.62
CA GLY A 212 -26.43 9.02 8.21
C GLY A 212 -27.61 8.06 8.02
N ILE A 213 -27.83 7.63 6.79
CA ILE A 213 -28.89 6.66 6.47
C ILE A 213 -28.41 5.23 6.72
N PHE A 214 -29.30 4.31 7.13
CA PHE A 214 -28.91 2.91 7.36
C PHE A 214 -28.62 2.18 6.04
N SER A 215 -27.39 2.33 5.55
CA SER A 215 -26.83 1.69 4.37
C SER A 215 -25.47 1.10 4.72
N SER A 216 -25.20 -0.13 4.29
CA SER A 216 -23.92 -0.80 4.56
C SER A 216 -22.74 0.06 4.11
N GLN A 217 -22.81 0.66 2.92
CA GLN A 217 -21.72 1.46 2.36
C GLN A 217 -21.46 2.75 3.15
N GLU A 218 -22.52 3.45 3.57
CA GLU A 218 -22.36 4.68 4.35
C GLU A 218 -21.84 4.38 5.76
N ILE A 219 -22.32 3.32 6.39
CA ILE A 219 -21.84 2.90 7.71
C ILE A 219 -20.38 2.44 7.61
N ILE A 220 -19.99 1.67 6.59
CA ILE A 220 -18.58 1.31 6.35
C ILE A 220 -17.72 2.57 6.24
N THR A 221 -18.15 3.55 5.44
CA THR A 221 -17.44 4.82 5.27
C THR A 221 -17.30 5.58 6.59
N PHE A 222 -18.38 5.62 7.38
CA PHE A 222 -18.39 6.21 8.72
C PHE A 222 -17.41 5.51 9.66
N VAL A 223 -17.41 4.17 9.71
CA VAL A 223 -16.51 3.42 10.60
C VAL A 223 -15.07 3.58 10.15
N GLU A 224 -14.75 3.45 8.86
CA GLU A 224 -13.40 3.64 8.32
C GLU A 224 -12.85 5.04 8.61
N LYS A 225 -13.69 6.08 8.52
CA LYS A 225 -13.32 7.46 8.85
C LYS A 225 -12.98 7.62 10.34
N ASN A 226 -13.75 6.98 11.23
CA ASN A 226 -13.74 7.27 12.67
C ASN A 226 -13.01 6.23 13.54
N LYS A 227 -12.69 5.04 13.02
CA LYS A 227 -12.02 3.96 13.76
C LYS A 227 -10.55 4.23 14.09
N ARG A 228 -9.94 5.25 13.48
CA ARG A 228 -8.51 5.55 13.64
C ARG A 228 -8.27 6.70 14.62
N PRO A 229 -7.14 6.69 15.34
CA PRO A 229 -6.68 7.88 16.04
C PRO A 229 -6.50 9.06 15.08
N TRP A 230 -6.73 10.27 15.56
CA TRP A 230 -6.50 11.49 14.79
C TRP A 230 -5.04 11.69 14.40
N VAL A 231 -4.13 11.20 15.24
CA VAL A 231 -2.69 11.25 15.03
C VAL A 231 -2.16 9.85 15.23
N VAL A 232 -1.45 9.34 14.22
CA VAL A 232 -0.90 7.98 14.23
C VAL A 232 0.62 8.01 14.19
N LYS A 233 1.24 6.99 14.78
CA LYS A 233 2.67 6.74 14.53
C LYS A 233 2.81 6.26 13.09
N TYR A 234 3.88 6.67 12.42
CA TYR A 234 4.21 6.11 11.11
C TYR A 234 4.62 4.64 11.22
N ASP A 235 3.97 3.78 10.43
CA ASP A 235 4.17 2.33 10.35
C ASP A 235 3.74 1.80 8.97
N GLU A 236 3.96 0.51 8.71
CA GLU A 236 3.63 -0.13 7.41
C GLU A 236 2.14 -0.03 7.03
N ILE A 237 1.25 0.00 8.03
CA ILE A 237 -0.20 0.16 7.78
C ILE A 237 -0.47 1.57 7.24
N LEU A 238 0.23 2.58 7.77
CA LEU A 238 0.14 3.93 7.27
C LEU A 238 0.76 4.07 5.88
N ASP A 239 1.88 3.40 5.57
CA ASP A 239 2.46 3.38 4.22
C ASP A 239 1.42 2.96 3.18
N GLU A 240 0.70 1.87 3.43
CA GLU A 240 -0.34 1.36 2.53
C GLU A 240 -1.49 2.36 2.37
N LEU A 241 -1.85 3.08 3.42
CA LEU A 241 -2.86 4.14 3.32
C LEU A 241 -2.39 5.32 2.50
N ILE A 242 -1.14 5.73 2.67
CA ILE A 242 -0.57 6.87 1.96
C ILE A 242 -0.40 6.50 0.49
N PHE A 243 0.41 5.49 0.21
CA PHE A 243 0.86 5.18 -1.15
C PHE A 243 -0.09 4.22 -1.87
N GLY A 244 -0.63 3.20 -1.20
CA GLY A 244 -1.57 2.25 -1.79
C GLY A 244 -2.96 2.86 -2.05
N LYS A 245 -3.42 3.75 -1.15
CA LYS A 245 -4.74 4.43 -1.28
C LYS A 245 -4.67 5.91 -1.65
N ASN A 246 -3.50 6.40 -2.07
CA ASN A 246 -3.27 7.78 -2.51
C ASN A 246 -3.80 8.84 -1.51
N LYS A 247 -3.60 8.63 -0.21
CA LYS A 247 -4.00 9.59 0.82
C LYS A 247 -2.82 10.45 1.27
N PRO A 248 -2.81 11.77 1.00
CA PRO A 248 -1.73 12.62 1.46
C PRO A 248 -1.59 12.63 2.99
N CYS A 249 -0.37 12.84 3.46
CA CYS A 249 -0.05 12.82 4.89
C CYS A 249 0.86 13.98 5.31
N LEU A 250 0.49 14.66 6.40
CA LEU A 250 1.38 15.51 7.18
C LEU A 250 2.13 14.63 8.19
N LEU A 251 3.44 14.51 8.00
CA LEU A 251 4.33 13.71 8.83
C LEU A 251 5.27 14.63 9.61
N VAL A 252 5.21 14.59 10.94
CA VAL A 252 6.10 15.39 11.79
C VAL A 252 7.17 14.52 12.45
N LEU A 253 8.43 14.94 12.29
CA LEU A 253 9.58 14.33 12.92
C LEU A 253 9.81 15.00 14.27
N ARG A 254 9.68 14.22 15.34
CA ARG A 254 9.86 14.68 16.71
C ARG A 254 10.79 13.77 17.48
N HIS A 255 11.49 14.31 18.46
CA HIS A 255 12.18 13.50 19.46
C HIS A 255 11.21 13.10 20.58
N GLU A 256 11.46 11.98 21.26
CA GLU A 256 10.60 11.52 22.35
C GLU A 256 10.46 12.54 23.50
N SER A 257 11.51 13.31 23.78
CA SER A 257 11.46 14.42 24.75
C SER A 257 10.41 15.50 24.42
N GLN A 258 9.96 15.58 23.16
CA GLN A 258 8.98 16.55 22.68
C GLN A 258 7.60 15.92 22.46
N ALA A 259 7.43 14.62 22.75
CA ALA A 259 6.21 13.85 22.44
C ALA A 259 4.93 14.55 22.93
N LYS A 260 4.90 14.93 24.21
CA LYS A 260 3.71 15.53 24.84
C LYS A 260 3.28 16.85 24.19
N GLU A 261 4.22 17.67 23.76
CA GLU A 261 3.95 18.95 23.11
C GLU A 261 3.41 18.74 21.69
N PHE A 262 4.12 17.94 20.89
CA PHE A 262 3.71 17.64 19.52
C PHE A 262 2.42 16.87 19.44
N ASP A 263 2.18 15.89 20.32
CA ASP A 263 0.92 15.15 20.34
C ASP A 263 -0.28 16.08 20.57
N LYS A 264 -0.15 17.10 21.42
CA LYS A 264 -1.19 18.12 21.61
C LYS A 264 -1.37 18.99 20.36
N LEU A 265 -0.27 19.43 19.76
CA LEU A 265 -0.28 20.26 18.54
C LEU A 265 -0.93 19.49 17.37
N LEU A 266 -0.44 18.30 17.08
CA LEU A 266 -0.90 17.46 15.97
C LEU A 266 -2.36 17.06 16.13
N LYS A 267 -2.84 16.82 17.36
CA LYS A 267 -4.28 16.59 17.59
C LYS A 267 -5.13 17.81 17.24
N ARG A 268 -4.70 19.02 17.60
CA ARG A 268 -5.41 20.25 17.20
C ARG A 268 -5.42 20.42 15.69
N ILE A 269 -4.28 20.21 15.03
CA ILE A 269 -4.15 20.28 13.57
C ILE A 269 -5.05 19.23 12.88
N SER A 270 -4.99 17.98 13.33
CA SER A 270 -5.78 16.88 12.75
C SER A 270 -7.29 17.14 12.80
N ARG A 271 -7.80 17.68 13.94
CA ARG A 271 -9.21 18.09 14.05
C ARG A 271 -9.62 19.13 13.02
N GLN A 272 -8.74 20.09 12.71
CA GLN A 272 -9.02 21.14 11.72
C GLN A 272 -9.00 20.61 10.28
N LEU A 273 -8.35 19.47 10.04
CA LEU A 273 -8.23 18.86 8.71
C LEU A 273 -9.40 17.95 8.35
N ASP A 274 -10.19 17.48 9.33
CA ASP A 274 -11.35 16.60 9.16
C ASP A 274 -11.05 15.38 8.24
N GLY A 275 -9.87 14.78 8.42
CA GLY A 275 -9.45 13.59 7.67
C GLY A 275 -9.07 13.80 6.21
N LYS A 276 -9.03 15.05 5.71
CA LYS A 276 -8.58 15.36 4.33
C LYS A 276 -7.08 15.16 4.12
N LEU A 277 -6.32 15.20 5.21
CA LEU A 277 -4.88 14.97 5.25
C LEU A 277 -4.61 14.12 6.47
N LEU A 278 -3.98 12.96 6.28
CA LEU A 278 -3.57 12.11 7.39
C LEU A 278 -2.53 12.88 8.23
N VAL A 279 -2.56 12.70 9.54
CA VAL A 279 -1.58 13.33 10.44
C VAL A 279 -0.83 12.24 11.17
N ALA A 280 0.48 12.22 10.99
CA ALA A 280 1.35 11.21 11.57
C ALA A 280 2.62 11.81 12.14
N TYR A 281 3.34 11.00 12.93
CA TYR A 281 4.65 11.37 13.44
C TYR A 281 5.67 10.23 13.32
N PHE A 282 6.93 10.65 13.20
CA PHE A 282 8.10 9.80 13.39
C PHE A 282 8.80 10.19 14.69
N ASP A 283 9.11 9.19 15.51
CA ASP A 283 10.01 9.38 16.64
C ASP A 283 11.45 9.11 16.22
N ILE A 284 12.23 10.18 16.04
CA ILE A 284 13.63 10.10 15.59
C ILE A 284 14.60 9.69 16.72
N SER A 285 14.12 9.51 17.95
CA SER A 285 14.93 8.90 19.02
C SER A 285 15.20 7.41 18.73
N ILE A 286 14.33 6.77 17.95
CA ILE A 286 14.42 5.36 17.52
C ILE A 286 15.31 5.24 16.27
N GLU A 287 16.26 4.31 16.27
CA GLU A 287 17.25 4.19 15.19
C GLU A 287 16.64 3.75 13.86
N GLU A 288 15.72 2.78 13.87
CA GLU A 288 15.01 2.31 12.68
C GLU A 288 14.26 3.46 12.01
N ASN A 289 13.58 4.30 12.81
CA ASN A 289 12.88 5.48 12.31
C ASN A 289 13.84 6.50 11.70
N ARG A 290 15.05 6.68 12.24
CA ARG A 290 16.06 7.55 11.62
C ARG A 290 16.51 7.03 10.26
N ARG A 291 16.68 5.71 10.11
CA ARG A 291 17.00 5.09 8.82
C ARG A 291 15.87 5.29 7.81
N LEU A 292 14.62 5.06 8.24
CA LEU A 292 13.42 5.30 7.41
C LEU A 292 13.27 6.77 7.01
N ALA A 293 13.56 7.72 7.90
CA ALA A 293 13.57 9.14 7.58
C ALA A 293 14.52 9.47 6.41
N GLY A 294 15.60 8.70 6.24
CA GLY A 294 16.50 8.84 5.10
C GLY A 294 15.88 8.46 3.76
N ASN A 295 14.90 7.56 3.73
CA ASN A 295 14.14 7.25 2.51
C ASN A 295 13.28 8.44 2.06
N PHE A 296 12.91 9.32 2.99
CA PHE A 296 12.19 10.57 2.71
C PHE A 296 13.10 11.77 2.41
N GLY A 297 14.42 11.56 2.31
CA GLY A 297 15.38 12.63 2.03
C GLY A 297 15.67 13.55 3.22
N LEU A 298 15.50 13.04 4.45
CA LEU A 298 15.58 13.85 5.68
C LEU A 298 16.90 13.76 6.43
N LEU A 299 17.87 13.00 5.91
CA LEU A 299 19.21 12.93 6.51
C LEU A 299 19.86 14.31 6.51
N GLY A 300 20.39 14.71 7.68
CA GLY A 300 21.07 15.99 7.87
C GLY A 300 20.17 17.23 7.89
N LYS A 301 18.84 17.07 7.85
CA LYS A 301 17.87 18.18 7.95
C LYS A 301 17.70 18.66 9.38
N ARG A 302 17.44 19.96 9.57
CA ARG A 302 17.21 20.54 10.91
C ARG A 302 15.94 19.96 11.52
N GLN A 303 16.02 19.58 12.79
CA GLN A 303 14.92 19.00 13.55
C GLN A 303 14.45 19.96 14.66
N PRO A 304 13.15 19.99 15.01
CA PRO A 304 12.05 19.21 14.41
C PRO A 304 11.73 19.65 12.97
N ALA A 305 11.16 18.75 12.19
CA ALA A 305 10.78 18.98 10.80
C ALA A 305 9.37 18.45 10.51
N ALA A 306 8.70 19.02 9.53
CA ALA A 306 7.44 18.49 9.01
C ALA A 306 7.53 18.24 7.51
N LEU A 307 6.88 17.16 7.07
CA LEU A 307 6.76 16.81 5.67
C LEU A 307 5.30 16.72 5.28
N ILE A 308 5.01 17.12 4.05
CA ILE A 308 3.82 16.66 3.36
C ILE A 308 4.26 15.60 2.36
N LEU A 309 3.72 14.40 2.52
CA LEU A 309 3.81 13.29 1.57
C LEU A 309 2.58 13.38 0.65
N ASP A 310 2.81 13.63 -0.64
CA ASP A 310 1.77 13.75 -1.66
C ASP A 310 1.89 12.60 -2.68
N PRO A 311 1.27 11.43 -2.37
CA PRO A 311 1.36 10.24 -3.20
C PRO A 311 0.71 10.41 -4.58
N VAL A 312 -0.25 11.34 -4.72
CA VAL A 312 -0.94 11.63 -5.99
C VAL A 312 0.03 12.14 -7.04
N ASN A 313 1.03 12.94 -6.63
CA ASN A 313 2.02 13.53 -7.51
C ASN A 313 3.41 12.87 -7.39
N ASP A 314 3.57 11.84 -6.55
CA ASP A 314 4.87 11.28 -6.14
C ASP A 314 5.83 12.37 -5.63
N THR A 315 5.31 13.37 -4.90
CA THR A 315 6.10 14.50 -4.38
C THR A 315 6.11 14.57 -2.87
N ARG A 316 7.16 15.21 -2.35
CA ARG A 316 7.34 15.49 -0.93
C ARG A 316 7.67 16.94 -0.75
N TYR A 317 7.23 17.54 0.34
CA TYR A 317 7.52 18.93 0.67
C TYR A 317 8.07 18.98 2.09
N LEU A 318 9.05 19.84 2.35
CA LEU A 318 9.72 19.94 3.64
C LEU A 318 9.50 21.32 4.26
N LEU A 319 9.14 21.33 5.54
CA LEU A 319 9.19 22.48 6.42
C LEU A 319 10.28 22.24 7.47
N GLU A 320 11.36 23.02 7.42
CA GLU A 320 12.42 23.02 8.44
C GLU A 320 12.23 24.21 9.41
N GLY A 321 12.63 24.04 10.68
CA GLY A 321 12.65 25.11 11.67
C GLY A 321 11.55 25.00 12.72
N ILE A 322 10.84 26.09 13.00
CA ILE A 322 9.83 26.13 14.06
C ILE A 322 8.57 25.42 13.58
N ILE A 323 8.23 24.31 14.22
CA ILE A 323 6.97 23.58 13.97
C ILE A 323 5.94 24.02 15.00
N SER A 324 5.01 24.88 14.59
CA SER A 324 3.92 25.42 15.39
C SER A 324 2.60 25.31 14.63
N GLU A 325 1.49 25.67 15.29
CA GLU A 325 0.18 25.65 14.65
C GLU A 325 0.12 26.56 13.42
N ASP A 326 0.70 27.75 13.50
CA ASP A 326 0.69 28.73 12.42
C ASP A 326 1.60 28.31 11.27
N THR A 327 2.80 27.79 11.56
CA THR A 327 3.72 27.35 10.50
C THR A 327 3.18 26.13 9.76
N LEU A 328 2.56 25.18 10.47
CA LEU A 328 1.90 24.03 9.84
C LEU A 328 0.70 24.45 8.98
N LYS A 329 -0.15 25.37 9.48
CA LYS A 329 -1.28 25.90 8.69
C LYS A 329 -0.83 26.57 7.41
N GLN A 330 0.20 27.42 7.49
CA GLN A 330 0.76 28.09 6.33
C GLN A 330 1.39 27.10 5.35
N PHE A 331 2.15 26.13 5.84
CA PHE A 331 2.75 25.08 5.03
C PHE A 331 1.71 24.27 4.24
N MET A 332 0.62 23.84 4.90
CA MET A 332 -0.46 23.14 4.23
C MET A 332 -1.22 24.01 3.21
N LYS A 333 -1.37 25.31 3.49
CA LYS A 333 -1.97 26.27 2.55
C LYS A 333 -1.09 26.44 1.31
N ASP A 334 0.22 26.58 1.49
CA ASP A 334 1.16 26.74 0.39
C ASP A 334 1.26 25.47 -0.45
N TRP A 335 1.22 24.28 0.17
CA TRP A 335 1.11 23.00 -0.52
C TRP A 335 -0.15 22.94 -1.40
N LYS A 336 -1.33 23.21 -0.82
CA LYS A 336 -2.60 23.20 -1.57
C LYS A 336 -2.61 24.20 -2.72
N SER A 337 -1.96 25.35 -2.55
CA SER A 337 -1.82 26.37 -3.60
C SER A 337 -0.66 26.14 -4.57
N LYS A 338 0.04 24.99 -4.47
CA LYS A 338 1.17 24.58 -5.33
C LYS A 338 2.33 25.60 -5.33
N LYS A 339 2.57 26.27 -4.20
CA LYS A 339 3.66 27.25 -4.03
C LYS A 339 4.97 26.65 -3.52
N LEU A 340 4.92 25.44 -2.98
CA LEU A 340 6.08 24.76 -2.41
C LEU A 340 6.91 24.08 -3.50
N GLU A 341 8.23 24.15 -3.38
CA GLU A 341 9.15 23.36 -4.18
C GLU A 341 9.23 21.92 -3.64
N PRO A 342 9.18 20.89 -4.51
CA PRO A 342 9.37 19.51 -4.09
C PRO A 342 10.75 19.26 -3.48
N LEU A 343 10.79 18.42 -2.46
CA LEU A 343 12.00 17.87 -1.86
C LEU A 343 12.51 16.70 -2.70
N TYR A 344 13.74 16.82 -3.18
CA TYR A 344 14.48 15.74 -3.83
C TYR A 344 15.57 15.20 -2.90
N LYS A 345 15.69 13.89 -2.81
CA LYS A 345 16.77 13.22 -2.07
C LYS A 345 18.11 13.52 -2.75
N SER A 346 19.14 13.81 -1.95
CA SER A 346 20.51 13.91 -2.46
C SER A 346 21.52 13.64 -1.35
N GLU A 347 22.59 12.95 -1.72
CA GLU A 347 23.81 12.83 -0.94
C GLU A 347 24.50 14.20 -0.74
N PRO A 348 25.39 14.33 0.25
CA PRO A 348 26.29 15.48 0.33
C PRO A 348 27.23 15.50 -0.89
N ILE A 349 27.64 16.71 -1.30
CA ILE A 349 28.66 16.86 -2.33
C ILE A 349 29.97 16.26 -1.77
N PRO A 350 30.60 15.29 -2.46
CA PRO A 350 31.80 14.65 -1.96
C PRO A 350 32.99 15.61 -1.99
N LEU A 351 33.91 15.48 -1.03
CA LEU A 351 35.15 16.29 -0.99
C LEU A 351 36.07 15.99 -2.18
N ARG A 352 36.04 14.75 -2.68
CA ARG A 352 36.68 14.32 -3.93
C ARG A 352 35.58 13.86 -4.86
N ASP A 353 35.35 14.61 -5.92
CA ASP A 353 34.27 14.37 -6.87
C ASP A 353 34.75 13.73 -8.16
N VAL A 354 35.99 13.20 -8.20
CA VAL A 354 36.48 12.40 -9.33
C VAL A 354 37.09 11.11 -8.80
N GLU A 355 36.67 9.99 -9.40
CA GLU A 355 37.18 8.66 -9.13
C GLU A 355 37.47 7.96 -10.46
N ASN A 356 38.69 7.47 -10.66
CA ASN A 356 39.11 6.79 -11.90
C ASN A 356 38.74 7.56 -13.19
N HIS A 357 38.94 8.88 -13.18
CA HIS A 357 38.58 9.83 -14.25
C HIS A 357 37.08 10.07 -14.46
N VAL A 358 36.20 9.43 -13.69
CA VAL A 358 34.74 9.64 -13.73
C VAL A 358 34.34 10.67 -12.66
N ARG A 359 33.59 11.70 -13.07
CA ARG A 359 33.03 12.72 -12.17
C ARG A 359 31.86 12.12 -11.37
N ILE A 360 31.90 12.23 -10.05
CA ILE A 360 30.82 11.84 -9.14
C ILE A 360 29.83 13.00 -9.07
N VAL A 361 28.58 12.71 -9.42
CA VAL A 361 27.46 13.64 -9.37
C VAL A 361 26.48 13.17 -8.29
N VAL A 362 25.95 14.12 -7.53
CA VAL A 362 24.87 13.94 -6.55
C VAL A 362 23.73 14.89 -6.92
N GLY A 363 22.54 14.72 -6.34
CA GLY A 363 21.38 15.57 -6.68
C GLY A 363 21.66 17.08 -6.50
N LYS A 364 22.44 17.46 -5.48
CA LYS A 364 22.79 18.87 -5.16
C LYS A 364 23.65 19.58 -6.21
N ASN A 365 24.47 18.85 -6.96
CA ASN A 365 25.36 19.43 -7.98
C ASN A 365 25.02 18.94 -9.39
N PHE A 366 23.90 18.22 -9.57
CA PHE A 366 23.47 17.69 -10.85
C PHE A 366 23.29 18.79 -11.88
N ASP A 367 22.53 19.84 -11.55
CA ASP A 367 22.25 20.93 -12.49
C ASP A 367 23.53 21.69 -12.87
N GLU A 368 24.41 21.95 -11.89
CA GLU A 368 25.69 22.63 -12.10
C GLU A 368 26.60 21.86 -13.05
N ILE A 369 26.70 20.53 -12.90
CA ILE A 369 27.61 19.71 -13.70
C ILE A 369 26.98 19.28 -15.02
N VAL A 370 25.79 18.68 -14.97
CA VAL A 370 25.17 17.99 -16.11
C VAL A 370 24.51 18.99 -17.07
N LEU A 371 23.90 20.04 -16.53
CA LEU A 371 23.19 21.05 -17.32
C LEU A 371 24.07 22.26 -17.71
N ASP A 372 25.37 22.23 -17.42
CA ASP A 372 26.34 23.23 -17.88
C ASP A 372 26.32 23.35 -19.41
N LYS A 373 25.91 24.51 -19.91
CA LYS A 373 25.76 24.82 -21.33
C LYS A 373 27.09 24.89 -22.09
N GLU A 374 28.23 24.84 -21.43
CA GLU A 374 29.55 24.82 -22.06
C GLU A 374 30.14 23.42 -22.20
N LYS A 375 29.55 22.42 -21.54
CA LYS A 375 30.06 21.04 -21.48
C LYS A 375 29.11 20.05 -22.12
N ASP A 376 29.68 19.07 -22.80
CA ASP A 376 29.04 17.81 -23.13
C ASP A 376 29.19 16.86 -21.94
N VAL A 377 28.10 16.23 -21.48
CA VAL A 377 28.15 15.36 -20.30
C VAL A 377 27.53 14.01 -20.60
N LEU A 378 28.33 12.95 -20.54
CA LEU A 378 27.82 11.57 -20.48
C LEU A 378 27.69 11.18 -19.02
N ILE A 379 26.50 10.76 -18.59
CA ILE A 379 26.27 10.36 -17.20
C ILE A 379 25.64 8.96 -17.12
N GLU A 380 26.21 8.13 -16.25
CA GLU A 380 25.65 6.85 -15.81
C GLU A 380 24.80 7.05 -14.55
N PHE A 381 23.54 6.63 -14.62
CA PHE A 381 22.67 6.45 -13.45
C PHE A 381 22.74 4.97 -13.02
N TYR A 382 23.34 4.71 -11.87
CA TYR A 382 23.60 3.34 -11.39
C TYR A 382 22.94 3.06 -10.04
N ALA A 383 22.96 1.79 -9.65
CA ALA A 383 22.63 1.33 -8.31
C ALA A 383 23.78 0.46 -7.75
N PRO A 384 24.25 0.67 -6.51
CA PRO A 384 25.42 -0.03 -5.97
C PRO A 384 25.28 -1.57 -5.94
N TRP A 385 24.06 -2.08 -5.84
CA TRP A 385 23.76 -3.51 -5.79
C TRP A 385 23.57 -4.15 -7.17
N CYS A 386 23.49 -3.37 -8.25
CA CYS A 386 23.20 -3.88 -9.59
C CYS A 386 24.44 -4.51 -10.23
N ASN A 387 24.35 -5.79 -10.63
CA ASN A 387 25.46 -6.52 -11.25
C ASN A 387 25.86 -5.95 -12.62
N HIS A 388 24.89 -5.53 -13.45
CA HIS A 388 25.20 -4.89 -14.74
C HIS A 388 25.94 -3.55 -14.58
N CYS A 389 25.68 -2.80 -13.51
CA CYS A 389 26.44 -1.58 -13.20
C CYS A 389 27.89 -1.92 -12.81
N LYS A 390 28.07 -2.97 -11.99
CA LYS A 390 29.41 -3.45 -11.61
C LYS A 390 30.21 -3.94 -12.81
N GLU A 391 29.56 -4.64 -13.76
CA GLU A 391 30.18 -5.09 -15.02
C GLU A 391 30.56 -3.91 -15.93
N LEU A 392 29.74 -2.86 -15.98
CA LEU A 392 30.00 -1.66 -16.76
C LEU A 392 31.12 -0.80 -16.16
N THR A 393 31.25 -0.75 -14.84
CA THR A 393 32.22 0.11 -14.12
C THR A 393 33.63 0.13 -14.75
N PRO A 394 34.34 -1.00 -14.94
CA PRO A 394 35.70 -0.97 -15.51
C PRO A 394 35.74 -0.46 -16.97
N LYS A 395 34.67 -0.69 -17.74
CA LYS A 395 34.54 -0.23 -19.12
C LYS A 395 34.28 1.28 -19.18
N TYR A 396 33.45 1.78 -18.28
CA TYR A 396 33.11 3.19 -18.16
C TYR A 396 34.30 4.03 -17.65
N GLU A 397 35.11 3.49 -16.74
CA GLU A 397 36.37 4.10 -16.31
C GLU A 397 37.41 4.13 -17.44
N LYS A 398 37.49 3.06 -18.25
CA LYS A 398 38.34 3.02 -19.45
C LYS A 398 37.92 4.09 -20.46
N LEU A 399 36.62 4.23 -20.73
CA LEU A 399 36.04 5.31 -21.55
C LEU A 399 36.48 6.69 -21.04
N ALA A 400 36.30 6.95 -19.74
CA ALA A 400 36.67 8.22 -19.13
C ALA A 400 38.18 8.51 -19.26
N LYS A 401 39.02 7.49 -19.05
CA LYS A 401 40.47 7.59 -19.25
C LYS A 401 40.84 7.92 -20.69
N ASN A 402 40.21 7.26 -21.66
CA ASN A 402 40.49 7.44 -23.09
C ASN A 402 40.10 8.84 -23.57
N LEU A 403 38.96 9.35 -23.09
CA LEU A 403 38.40 10.63 -23.51
C LEU A 403 38.85 11.84 -22.67
N ARG A 404 39.73 11.66 -21.67
CA ARG A 404 40.22 12.74 -20.79
C ARG A 404 40.89 13.92 -21.49
N HIS A 405 41.25 13.76 -22.77
CA HIS A 405 41.90 14.79 -23.58
C HIS A 405 40.89 15.73 -24.26
N VAL A 406 39.59 15.48 -24.10
CA VAL A 406 38.51 16.26 -24.71
C VAL A 406 38.01 17.30 -23.70
N ASP A 407 38.48 18.55 -23.83
CA ASP A 407 38.25 19.60 -22.82
C ASP A 407 36.78 19.96 -22.58
N ASN A 408 35.91 19.74 -23.58
CA ASN A 408 34.48 20.05 -23.48
C ASN A 408 33.64 18.87 -22.99
N LEU A 409 34.24 17.72 -22.63
CA LEU A 409 33.50 16.51 -22.28
C LEU A 409 33.71 16.14 -20.80
N VAL A 410 32.62 15.79 -20.13
CA VAL A 410 32.60 15.24 -18.78
C VAL A 410 31.99 13.83 -18.84
N ILE A 411 32.71 12.85 -18.31
CA ILE A 411 32.18 11.51 -18.06
C ILE A 411 31.84 11.42 -16.58
N ALA A 412 30.59 11.13 -16.25
CA ALA A 412 30.04 11.26 -14.92
C ALA A 412 29.24 10.02 -14.49
N LYS A 413 29.07 9.85 -13.18
CA LYS A 413 28.21 8.82 -12.59
C LYS A 413 27.43 9.37 -11.40
N ILE A 414 26.23 8.85 -11.18
CA ILE A 414 25.35 9.19 -10.05
C ILE A 414 24.67 7.93 -9.51
N ASP A 415 24.73 7.73 -8.19
CA ASP A 415 23.92 6.72 -7.51
C ASP A 415 22.46 7.22 -7.48
N ALA A 416 21.66 6.68 -8.38
CA ALA A 416 20.26 7.06 -8.55
C ALA A 416 19.32 6.39 -7.52
N THR A 417 19.86 5.58 -6.60
CA THR A 417 19.14 5.07 -5.42
C THR A 417 19.28 6.02 -4.23
N ALA A 418 20.37 6.81 -4.21
CA ALA A 418 20.67 7.78 -3.18
C ALA A 418 20.32 9.23 -3.57
N ASN A 419 20.10 9.49 -4.86
CA ASN A 419 19.84 10.82 -5.41
C ASN A 419 18.64 10.83 -6.36
N GLU A 420 17.80 11.86 -6.26
CA GLU A 420 16.65 12.08 -7.14
C GLU A 420 16.85 13.33 -7.99
N ILE A 421 16.44 13.24 -9.26
CA ILE A 421 16.61 14.31 -10.24
C ILE A 421 15.25 14.87 -10.65
N LYS A 422 15.11 16.19 -10.65
CA LYS A 422 13.88 16.87 -11.06
C LYS A 422 13.53 16.51 -12.51
N GLY A 423 12.33 15.94 -12.69
CA GLY A 423 11.81 15.59 -14.02
C GLY A 423 12.44 14.35 -14.66
N PHE A 424 13.27 13.58 -13.93
CA PHE A 424 13.87 12.36 -14.46
C PHE A 424 13.94 11.25 -13.40
N LYS A 425 13.40 10.07 -13.74
CA LYS A 425 13.47 8.86 -12.93
C LYS A 425 13.93 7.70 -13.84
N PRO A 426 15.10 7.10 -13.61
CA PRO A 426 15.58 5.99 -14.42
C PRO A 426 14.63 4.79 -14.28
N ARG A 427 14.34 4.12 -15.41
CA ARG A 427 13.46 2.92 -15.44
C ARG A 427 14.17 1.63 -15.01
N GLY A 428 15.50 1.64 -15.02
CA GLY A 428 16.35 0.52 -14.67
C GLY A 428 17.81 0.95 -14.56
N PHE A 429 18.67 0.03 -14.13
CA PHE A 429 20.09 0.31 -13.90
C PHE A 429 20.97 -0.69 -14.66
N PRO A 430 22.05 -0.24 -15.32
CA PRO A 430 22.41 1.16 -15.52
C PRO A 430 21.49 1.85 -16.55
N THR A 431 21.26 3.15 -16.39
CA THR A 431 20.71 4.01 -17.45
C THR A 431 21.80 5.01 -17.84
N ILE A 432 22.08 5.15 -19.13
CA ILE A 432 23.09 6.11 -19.63
C ILE A 432 22.39 7.20 -20.44
N LYS A 433 22.73 8.46 -20.17
CA LYS A 433 22.20 9.61 -20.91
C LYS A 433 23.31 10.59 -21.23
N PHE A 434 23.23 11.22 -22.39
CA PHE A 434 24.18 12.21 -22.86
C PHE A 434 23.54 13.58 -22.98
N PHE A 435 24.17 14.61 -22.41
CA PHE A 435 23.71 15.99 -22.37
C PHE A 435 24.70 16.89 -23.11
N PRO A 436 24.61 16.98 -24.45
CA PRO A 436 25.41 17.92 -25.24
C PRO A 436 25.23 19.37 -24.76
N ALA A 437 26.27 20.18 -24.90
CA ALA A 437 26.26 21.63 -24.60
C ALA A 437 25.11 22.36 -25.29
N ASN A 438 24.79 21.98 -26.54
CA ASN A 438 23.70 22.53 -27.34
C ASN A 438 22.34 21.83 -27.13
N ASN A 439 22.25 20.78 -26.31
CA ASN A 439 21.00 20.07 -26.03
C ASN A 439 20.97 19.48 -24.61
N LYS A 440 20.50 20.28 -23.65
CA LYS A 440 20.33 19.86 -22.24
C LYS A 440 19.04 19.13 -21.92
N LYS A 441 18.20 18.82 -22.91
CA LYS A 441 17.13 17.80 -22.74
C LYS A 441 17.70 16.38 -22.68
N GLY A 442 18.94 16.22 -23.15
CA GLY A 442 19.67 14.97 -23.15
C GLY A 442 19.17 13.96 -24.19
N ILE A 443 19.97 12.92 -24.40
CA ILE A 443 19.79 11.87 -25.39
C ILE A 443 20.01 10.54 -24.66
N ASP A 444 19.02 9.65 -24.70
CA ASP A 444 19.16 8.33 -24.11
C ASP A 444 20.13 7.47 -24.92
N TYR A 445 20.99 6.74 -24.22
CA TYR A 445 21.84 5.73 -24.84
C TYR A 445 21.18 4.37 -24.74
N THR A 446 21.00 3.72 -25.89
CA THR A 446 20.36 2.39 -25.99
C THR A 446 21.28 1.37 -26.68
N GLY A 447 22.57 1.68 -26.81
CA GLY A 447 23.55 0.79 -27.44
C GLY A 447 24.14 -0.22 -26.47
N GLU A 448 25.16 -0.93 -26.94
CA GLU A 448 25.89 -1.93 -26.15
C GLU A 448 26.69 -1.27 -25.02
N LEU A 449 26.70 -1.88 -23.83
CA LEU A 449 27.44 -1.39 -22.66
C LEU A 449 28.93 -1.77 -22.73
N GLU A 450 29.57 -1.40 -23.85
CA GLU A 450 30.99 -1.60 -24.15
C GLU A 450 31.71 -0.27 -24.37
N THR A 451 33.00 -0.23 -24.06
CA THR A 451 33.82 1.00 -24.10
C THR A 451 33.77 1.64 -25.48
N GLU A 452 34.02 0.83 -26.52
CA GLU A 452 34.13 1.26 -27.90
C GLU A 452 32.78 1.76 -28.45
N ALA A 453 31.68 1.14 -28.02
CA ALA A 453 30.33 1.55 -28.42
C ALA A 453 29.94 2.89 -27.79
N LEU A 454 30.30 3.12 -26.53
CA LEU A 454 30.10 4.39 -25.84
C LEU A 454 30.97 5.50 -26.43
N GLU A 455 32.25 5.23 -26.71
CA GLU A 455 33.15 6.17 -27.37
C GLU A 455 32.59 6.65 -28.72
N LYS A 456 32.14 5.70 -29.55
CA LYS A 456 31.55 6.01 -30.85
C LYS A 456 30.31 6.90 -30.70
N PHE A 457 29.44 6.59 -29.74
CA PHE A 457 28.25 7.37 -29.48
C PHE A 457 28.58 8.80 -29.02
N VAL A 458 29.53 8.96 -28.09
CA VAL A 458 29.97 10.28 -27.64
C VAL A 458 30.55 11.08 -28.80
N VAL A 459 31.43 10.50 -29.62
CA VAL A 459 31.99 11.17 -30.81
C VAL A 459 30.88 11.62 -31.78
N GLU A 460 29.88 10.77 -32.01
CA GLU A 460 28.77 11.07 -32.91
C GLU A 460 27.92 12.25 -32.40
N LYS A 461 27.57 12.21 -31.11
CA LYS A 461 26.59 13.14 -30.51
C LYS A 461 27.19 14.41 -29.91
N SER A 462 28.51 14.48 -29.72
CA SER A 462 29.17 15.64 -29.11
C SER A 462 28.93 16.93 -29.89
N SER A 463 28.76 18.02 -29.15
CA SER A 463 28.49 19.35 -29.70
C SER A 463 29.72 19.93 -30.42
N LYS A 464 30.92 19.57 -29.94
CA LYS A 464 32.20 19.89 -30.59
C LYS A 464 32.81 18.61 -31.14
N LYS A 465 33.30 18.67 -32.39
CA LYS A 465 33.92 17.52 -33.04
C LYS A 465 35.32 17.28 -32.48
N PHE A 466 35.62 16.02 -32.21
CA PHE A 466 36.94 15.51 -31.84
C PHE A 466 37.13 14.11 -32.43
N SER A 467 38.36 13.60 -32.41
CA SER A 467 38.69 12.25 -32.84
C SER A 467 39.23 11.42 -31.68
N LEU A 468 38.96 10.12 -31.70
CA LEU A 468 39.60 9.19 -30.77
C LEU A 468 41.10 9.18 -31.04
N LYS A 469 41.91 9.25 -29.99
CA LYS A 469 43.34 8.97 -30.12
C LYS A 469 43.49 7.49 -30.46
N LYS A 470 44.15 7.20 -31.58
CA LYS A 470 44.65 5.84 -31.82
C LYS A 470 45.73 5.59 -30.78
N ASP A 471 45.64 4.46 -30.09
CA ASP A 471 46.70 4.01 -29.19
C ASP A 471 48.04 4.06 -29.96
N LEU A 472 49.00 4.82 -29.41
CA LEU A 472 50.38 4.90 -29.88
C LEU A 472 51.22 3.84 -29.16
#